data_AF-A0A6J4JKL6-F1
#
_entry.id   AF-A0A6J4JKL6-F1
#
_cell.length_a   1.000
_cell.length_b   1.000
_cell.length_c   1.000
_cell.angle_alpha   90.00
_cell.angle_beta   90.00
_cell.angle_gamma   90.00
#
_symmetry.space_group_name_H-M   'P 1'
#
loop_
_entity.id
_entity.type
_entity.pdbx_description
1 polymer ?
#
loop_
_entity_poly.entity_id
_entity_poly.type
_entity_poly.pdbx_seq_one_letter_code
_entity_poly.pdbx_strand_id
1 'polypeptide(L)'
;MMGAARSYAPKLDVTLPPMRFRTAQDRDRFFADRAEESRRHFDQPIRANKGMCRSDEFGCQHMIAEMERARDEELARLEKLREATLASP
;
A
#
# COMPACT_ATOMS: atom_id res chain seq x y z
N MET A 1 21.97 -40.43 -22.48
CA MET A 1 20.82 -39.63 -22.03
C MET A 1 20.93 -39.44 -20.53
N MET A 2 21.29 -38.23 -20.06
CA MET A 2 21.11 -37.84 -18.66
C MET A 2 20.66 -36.38 -18.67
N GLY A 3 19.35 -36.18 -18.53
CA GLY A 3 18.73 -34.88 -18.38
C GLY A 3 19.00 -34.37 -16.98
N ALA A 4 19.68 -33.22 -16.88
CA ALA A 4 19.91 -32.53 -15.62
C ALA A 4 18.55 -32.16 -15.00
N ALA A 5 18.20 -32.80 -13.89
CA ALA A 5 17.10 -32.39 -13.04
C ALA A 5 17.41 -30.99 -12.51
N ARG A 6 16.70 -29.98 -13.02
CA ARG A 6 16.68 -28.63 -12.45
C ARG A 6 15.98 -28.73 -11.10
N SER A 7 16.75 -28.89 -10.03
CA SER A 7 16.29 -28.74 -8.66
C SER A 7 15.87 -27.28 -8.46
N TYR A 8 14.57 -27.03 -8.38
CA TYR A 8 14.04 -25.73 -7.97
C TYR A 8 14.49 -25.46 -6.53
N ALA A 9 15.04 -24.28 -6.29
CA ALA A 9 15.44 -23.85 -4.96
C ALA A 9 14.24 -23.92 -4.00
N PRO A 10 14.43 -24.38 -2.75
CA PRO A 10 13.35 -24.42 -1.77
C PRO A 10 12.77 -23.02 -1.57
N LYS A 11 11.43 -22.94 -1.49
CA LYS A 11 10.70 -21.71 -1.20
C LYS A 11 11.33 -21.05 0.02
N LEU A 12 11.89 -19.86 -0.17
CA LEU A 12 12.46 -19.07 0.91
C LEU A 12 11.29 -18.47 1.67
N ASP A 13 10.89 -19.07 2.79
CA ASP A 13 9.93 -18.48 3.71
C ASP A 13 10.62 -17.26 4.35
N VAL A 14 10.39 -16.08 3.77
CA VAL A 14 10.85 -14.81 4.32
C VAL A 14 9.94 -14.46 5.49
N THR A 15 10.27 -14.98 6.67
CA THR A 15 9.65 -14.54 7.92
C THR A 15 10.22 -13.17 8.28
N LEU A 16 9.61 -12.10 7.80
CA LEU A 16 9.96 -10.76 8.24
C LEU A 16 9.65 -10.65 9.75
N PRO A 17 10.61 -10.18 10.58
CA PRO A 17 10.35 -9.98 11.98
C PRO A 17 9.17 -9.00 12.15
N PRO A 18 8.30 -9.19 13.16
CA PRO A 18 7.22 -8.24 13.42
C PRO A 18 7.81 -6.85 13.65
N MET A 19 7.22 -5.83 13.04
CA MET A 19 7.61 -4.44 13.29
C MET A 19 7.46 -4.15 14.78
N ARG A 20 8.58 -3.88 15.46
CA ARG A 20 8.59 -3.53 16.88
C ARG A 20 8.76 -2.03 17.01
N PHE A 21 7.81 -1.40 17.69
CA PHE A 21 7.90 0.00 18.05
C PHE A 21 8.25 0.13 19.52
N ARG A 22 9.14 1.07 19.83
CA ARG A 22 9.57 1.38 21.21
C ARG A 22 8.44 1.99 22.04
N THR A 23 7.56 2.75 21.40
CA THR A 23 6.38 3.36 22.05
C THR A 23 5.17 3.34 21.11
N ALA A 24 3.97 3.50 21.67
CA ALA A 24 2.76 3.69 20.86
C ALA A 24 2.83 4.97 20.00
N GLN A 25 3.49 6.02 20.50
CA GLN A 25 3.69 7.25 19.74
C GLN A 25 4.58 7.04 18.51
N ASP A 26 5.65 6.24 18.63
CA ASP A 26 6.53 5.90 17.50
C ASP A 26 5.77 5.08 16.43
N ARG A 27 4.91 4.15 16.87
CA ARG A 27 4.01 3.40 15.98
C ARG A 27 3.06 4.33 15.23
N ASP A 28 2.33 5.16 15.96
CA ASP A 28 1.30 6.01 15.37
C ASP A 28 1.92 7.04 14.42
N ARG A 29 3.10 7.58 14.76
CA ARG A 29 3.87 8.44 13.85
C ARG A 29 4.27 7.72 12.57
N PHE A 30 4.79 6.50 12.67
CA PHE A 30 5.17 5.70 11.50
C PHE A 30 3.98 5.49 10.55
N PHE A 31 2.82 5.08 11.07
CA PHE A 31 1.65 4.85 10.24
C PHE A 31 1.06 6.17 9.69
N ALA A 32 1.15 7.27 10.42
CA ALA A 32 0.78 8.59 9.93
C ALA A 32 1.66 9.03 8.75
N ASP A 33 2.99 8.88 8.87
CA ASP A 33 3.94 9.21 7.81
C ASP A 33 3.68 8.35 6.56
N ARG A 34 3.41 7.05 6.73
CA ARG A 34 3.03 6.14 5.62
C ARG A 34 1.69 6.50 4.97
N ALA A 35 0.69 6.86 5.77
CA ALA A 35 -0.60 7.30 5.25
C ALA A 35 -0.47 8.60 4.44
N GLU A 36 0.38 9.53 4.88
CA GLU A 36 0.66 10.76 4.15
C GLU A 36 1.40 10.47 2.83
N GLU A 37 2.41 9.61 2.85
CA GLU A 37 3.11 9.15 1.65
C GLU A 37 2.15 8.53 0.63
N SER A 38 1.28 7.60 1.07
CA SER A 38 0.26 7.00 0.21
C SER A 38 -0.68 8.05 -0.36
N ARG A 39 -1.16 9.02 0.44
CA ARG A 39 -2.00 10.12 -0.06
C ARG A 39 -1.30 10.88 -1.17
N ARG A 40 -0.04 11.28 -0.97
CA ARG A 40 0.75 12.00 -1.99
C ARG A 40 0.92 11.17 -3.27
N HIS A 41 1.16 9.88 -3.14
CA HIS A 41 1.33 8.96 -4.27
C HIS A 41 0.08 8.89 -5.17
N PHE A 42 -1.12 8.85 -4.57
CA PHE A 42 -2.38 8.81 -5.32
C PHE A 42 -2.87 10.20 -5.76
N ASP A 43 -2.61 11.26 -4.98
CA ASP A 43 -3.08 12.61 -5.28
C ASP A 43 -2.55 13.14 -6.61
N GLN A 44 -1.28 12.89 -6.92
CA GLN A 44 -0.66 13.36 -8.16
C GLN A 44 -1.35 12.82 -9.42
N PRO A 45 -1.50 11.49 -9.63
CA PRO A 45 -2.19 10.97 -10.80
C PRO A 45 -3.69 11.31 -10.81
N ILE A 46 -4.37 11.32 -9.66
CA ILE A 46 -5.79 11.71 -9.59
C ILE A 46 -5.98 13.16 -10.07
N ARG A 47 -5.14 14.09 -9.58
CA ARG A 47 -5.20 15.51 -10.00
C ARG A 47 -4.88 15.67 -11.47
N ALA A 48 -3.87 14.97 -11.99
CA ALA A 48 -3.52 15.01 -13.40
C ALA A 48 -4.69 14.56 -14.28
N ASN A 49 -5.32 13.43 -13.95
CA ASN A 49 -6.46 12.92 -14.70
C ASN A 49 -7.68 13.85 -14.59
N LYS A 50 -7.97 14.39 -13.40
CA LYS A 50 -9.04 15.40 -13.22
C LYS A 50 -8.80 16.68 -14.05
N GLY A 51 -7.55 17.07 -14.26
CA GLY A 51 -7.20 18.24 -15.08
C GLY A 51 -7.28 18.00 -16.59
N MET A 52 -7.08 16.77 -17.04
CA MET A 52 -7.11 16.41 -18.47
C MET A 52 -8.50 15.98 -18.93
N CYS A 53 -9.32 15.44 -18.03
CA CYS A 53 -10.59 14.85 -18.39
C CYS A 53 -11.74 15.82 -18.36
N ARG A 54 -12.65 15.65 -19.32
CA ARG A 54 -13.94 16.32 -19.27
C ARG A 54 -14.87 15.60 -18.30
N SER A 55 -15.75 16.37 -17.67
CA SER A 55 -16.67 15.87 -16.63
C SER A 55 -17.69 14.84 -17.14
N ASP A 56 -17.96 14.81 -18.44
CA ASP A 56 -18.91 13.93 -19.12
C ASP A 56 -18.26 12.67 -19.70
N GLU A 57 -16.94 12.53 -19.62
CA GLU A 57 -16.22 11.39 -20.15
C GLU A 57 -16.25 10.21 -19.18
N PHE A 58 -17.24 9.32 -19.37
CA PHE A 58 -17.48 8.16 -18.50
C PHE A 58 -16.22 7.31 -18.24
N GLY A 59 -15.42 7.03 -19.28
CA GLY A 59 -14.20 6.23 -19.14
C GLY A 59 -13.16 6.87 -18.23
N CYS A 60 -13.00 8.20 -18.30
CA CYS A 60 -12.09 8.88 -17.41
C CYS A 60 -12.63 9.00 -15.98
N GLN A 61 -13.92 9.29 -15.81
CA GLN A 61 -14.54 9.33 -14.48
C GLN A 61 -14.41 7.97 -13.78
N HIS A 62 -14.59 6.87 -14.51
CA HIS A 62 -14.39 5.53 -13.97
C HIS A 62 -12.94 5.29 -13.53
N MET A 63 -11.96 5.68 -14.35
CA MET A 63 -10.54 5.55 -14.00
C MET A 63 -10.18 6.36 -12.75
N ILE A 64 -10.67 7.59 -12.65
CA ILE A 64 -10.47 8.46 -11.47
C ILE A 64 -11.08 7.81 -10.23
N ALA A 65 -12.31 7.30 -10.33
CA ALA A 65 -12.98 6.62 -9.23
C ALA A 65 -12.23 5.36 -8.77
N GLU A 66 -11.67 4.58 -9.70
CA GLU A 66 -10.85 3.41 -9.38
C GLU A 66 -9.55 3.80 -8.66
N MET A 67 -8.89 4.89 -9.06
CA MET A 67 -7.72 5.41 -8.34
C MET A 67 -8.07 5.92 -6.94
N GLU A 68 -9.21 6.59 -6.79
CA GLU A 68 -9.71 7.03 -5.47
C GLU A 68 -10.04 5.84 -4.58
N ARG A 69 -10.67 4.80 -5.12
CA ARG A 69 -10.94 3.55 -4.41
C ARG A 69 -9.65 2.87 -3.96
N ALA A 70 -8.67 2.75 -4.84
CA ALA A 70 -7.37 2.14 -4.51
C ALA A 70 -6.63 2.92 -3.40
N ARG A 71 -6.70 4.26 -3.42
CA ARG A 71 -6.18 5.11 -2.33
C ARG A 71 -6.87 4.77 -1.02
N ASP A 72 -8.19 4.73 -1.01
CA ASP A 72 -8.97 4.54 0.20
C ASP A 72 -8.78 3.13 0.79
N GLU A 73 -8.66 2.11 -0.07
CA GLU A 73 -8.31 0.74 0.32
C GLU A 73 -6.92 0.66 0.95
N GLU A 74 -5.92 1.34 0.40
CA GLU A 74 -4.56 1.36 0.97
C GLU A 74 -4.53 2.07 2.33
N LEU A 75 -5.25 3.19 2.48
CA LEU A 75 -5.36 3.88 3.76
C LEU A 75 -6.05 3.02 4.82
N ALA A 76 -7.12 2.30 4.44
CA ALA A 76 -7.78 1.35 5.33
C ALA A 76 -6.87 0.17 5.69
N ARG A 77 -6.03 -0.30 4.76
CA ARG A 77 -5.03 -1.35 5.01
C ARG A 77 -3.99 -0.90 6.02
N LEU A 78 -3.46 0.33 5.87
CA LEU A 78 -2.50 0.92 6.80
C LEU A 78 -3.09 1.07 8.21
N GLU A 79 -4.35 1.47 8.32
CA GLU A 79 -5.03 1.58 9.61
C GLU A 79 -5.20 0.22 10.30
N LYS A 80 -5.63 -0.81 9.55
CA LYS A 80 -5.69 -2.19 10.07
C LYS A 80 -4.33 -2.69 10.55
N LEU A 81 -3.25 -2.35 9.83
CA LEU A 81 -1.89 -2.70 10.24
C LEU A 81 -1.47 -1.94 11.50
N ARG A 82 -1.87 -0.67 11.65
CA ARG A 82 -1.64 0.12 12.87
C ARG A 82 -2.31 -0.52 14.09
N GLU A 83 -3.58 -0.92 13.95
CA GLU A 83 -4.35 -1.59 15.00
C GLU A 83 -3.78 -2.97 15.37
N ALA A 84 -3.37 -3.75 14.36
CA ALA A 84 -2.78 -5.07 14.56
C ALA A 84 -1.36 -5.01 15.14
N THR A 85 -0.68 -3.87 15.03
CA THR A 85 0.68 -3.72 15.54
C THR A 85 0.67 -3.25 16.99
N LEU A 86 1.03 -4.17 17.89
CA LEU A 86 1.24 -3.86 19.30
C LEU A 86 2.54 -3.05 19.47
N ALA A 87 2.48 -1.96 20.24
CA ALA A 87 3.69 -1.36 20.77
C ALA A 87 4.35 -2.34 21.75
N SER A 88 5.69 -2.42 21.76
CA SER A 88 6.35 -3.24 22.78
C SER A 88 6.01 -2.68 24.18
N PRO A 89 5.78 -3.56 25.17
CA PRO A 89 5.47 -3.15 26.54
C PRO A 89 6.60 -2.33 27.16
#